data_AF-A0A7N2N209-F1
#
_entry.id   AF-A0A7N2N209-F1
#
_cell.length_a   1.000
_cell.length_b   1.000
_cell.length_c   1.000
_cell.angle_alpha   90.00
_cell.angle_beta   90.00
_cell.angle_gamma   90.00
#
_symmetry.space_group_name_H-M   'P 1'
#
loop_
_entity.id
_entity.type
_entity.pdbx_description
1 polymer ?
#
loop_
_entity_poly.entity_id
_entity_poly.type
_entity_poly.pdbx_seq_one_letter_code
_entity_poly.pdbx_strand_id
1 'polypeptide(L)'
;MNFLEGLSLSAHPWQHAFFFPADVGAATTDPNLEFSRKFQLLQQSISDTLTRFYPLAGRLLDASTIGCNDDGGFFIEARCDSPLSDFLSKLNFETLDQFLPATDPETLELSKGSMWLIKFSCGGTTVSVSLSHKIIDIASLLTLLKSWTETCRGLSEPILPNFTGFSLLPPKEIPGMSASVKISGDKFKIGRFVISASKIAELREKL
;
A
#
# COMPACT_ATOMS: atom_id res chain seq x y z
N MET A 1 11.89 15.60 -4.70
CA MET A 1 12.48 14.31 -4.36
C MET A 1 13.94 14.48 -3.94
N ASN A 2 14.54 13.46 -3.34
CA ASN A 2 15.98 13.35 -3.07
C ASN A 2 16.69 12.49 -4.14
N PHE A 3 18.03 12.43 -4.12
CA PHE A 3 18.82 11.68 -5.10
C PHE A 3 18.46 10.18 -5.18
N LEU A 4 18.18 9.51 -4.05
CA LEU A 4 17.86 8.07 -4.02
C LEU A 4 16.50 7.77 -4.66
N GLU A 5 15.53 8.67 -4.47
CA GLU A 5 14.23 8.59 -5.14
C GLU A 5 14.38 8.70 -6.66
N GLY A 6 15.33 9.53 -7.14
CA GLY A 6 15.68 9.64 -8.57
C GLY A 6 16.31 8.38 -9.16
N LEU A 7 16.85 7.47 -8.33
CA LEU A 7 17.37 6.18 -8.74
C LEU A 7 16.31 5.07 -8.81
N SER A 8 15.08 5.33 -8.36
CA SER A 8 14.03 4.31 -8.37
C SER A 8 13.61 3.94 -9.80
N LEU A 9 13.92 2.69 -10.17
CA LEU A 9 13.72 2.14 -11.51
C LEU A 9 12.28 1.66 -11.80
N SER A 10 11.38 1.56 -10.81
CA SER A 10 10.07 0.95 -11.04
C SER A 10 9.04 1.96 -11.54
N ALA A 11 8.49 1.65 -12.72
CA ALA A 11 7.21 2.22 -13.17
C ALA A 11 6.03 1.62 -12.40
N HIS A 12 6.23 0.45 -11.78
CA HIS A 12 5.20 -0.25 -11.02
C HIS A 12 5.16 0.21 -9.56
N PRO A 13 3.98 0.53 -9.03
CA PRO A 13 3.80 0.92 -7.64
C PRO A 13 4.01 -0.28 -6.71
N TRP A 14 4.32 0.02 -5.45
CA TRP A 14 4.33 -0.97 -4.40
C TRP A 14 2.92 -1.19 -3.89
N GLN A 15 2.58 -2.47 -3.75
CA GLN A 15 1.25 -2.93 -3.40
C GLN A 15 1.33 -3.76 -2.13
N HIS A 16 0.57 -3.38 -1.12
CA HIS A 16 0.52 -4.08 0.16
C HIS A 16 -0.92 -4.31 0.58
N ALA A 17 -1.25 -5.54 0.95
CA ALA A 17 -2.57 -5.93 1.42
C ALA A 17 -2.51 -6.42 2.87
N PHE A 18 -3.44 -5.92 3.69
CA PHE A 18 -3.66 -6.32 5.07
C PHE A 18 -5.01 -6.99 5.20
N PHE A 19 -5.02 -8.22 5.71
CA PHE A 19 -6.23 -9.03 5.84
C PHE A 19 -6.70 -9.03 7.29
N PHE A 20 -7.99 -8.74 7.50
CA PHE A 20 -8.62 -8.66 8.82
C PHE A 20 -9.79 -9.65 8.88
N PRO A 21 -9.85 -10.51 9.91
CA PRO A 21 -10.99 -11.40 10.11
C PRO A 21 -12.27 -10.62 10.42
N ALA A 22 -13.42 -11.27 10.26
CA ALA A 22 -14.69 -10.71 10.70
C ALA A 22 -14.68 -10.53 12.23
N ASP A 23 -15.32 -9.46 12.70
CA ASP A 23 -15.45 -9.22 14.14
C ASP A 23 -16.58 -10.09 14.70
N VAL A 24 -16.22 -11.14 15.44
CA VAL A 24 -17.16 -12.15 15.95
C VAL A 24 -18.05 -11.60 17.09
N GLY A 25 -17.69 -10.43 17.67
CA GLY A 25 -18.38 -9.85 18.84
C GLY A 25 -19.56 -8.91 18.54
N ALA A 26 -19.73 -8.45 17.29
CA ALA A 26 -20.76 -7.47 16.92
C ALA A 26 -22.05 -8.15 16.42
N ALA A 27 -22.67 -9.00 17.25
CA ALA A 27 -23.79 -9.86 16.85
C ALA A 27 -25.15 -9.14 16.66
N THR A 28 -25.20 -7.81 16.57
CA THR A 28 -26.45 -7.05 16.50
C THR A 28 -26.53 -5.97 15.43
N THR A 29 -25.46 -5.68 14.68
CA THR A 29 -25.48 -4.66 13.63
C THR A 29 -25.50 -5.27 12.22
N ASP A 30 -26.28 -4.68 11.31
CA ASP A 30 -26.26 -5.02 9.88
C ASP A 30 -24.82 -5.00 9.33
N PRO A 31 -24.29 -6.13 8.82
CA PRO A 31 -22.94 -6.21 8.27
C PRO A 31 -22.65 -5.22 7.14
N ASN A 32 -23.66 -4.77 6.40
CA ASN A 32 -23.51 -3.75 5.37
C ASN A 32 -23.36 -2.36 5.96
N LEU A 33 -24.14 -2.04 6.99
CA LEU A 33 -24.03 -0.78 7.73
C LEU A 33 -22.66 -0.66 8.41
N GLU A 34 -22.20 -1.72 9.09
CA GLU A 34 -20.87 -1.76 9.72
C GLU A 34 -19.76 -1.55 8.70
N PHE A 35 -19.86 -2.20 7.54
CA PHE A 35 -18.88 -2.03 6.48
C PHE A 35 -18.87 -0.59 5.92
N SER A 36 -20.05 -0.02 5.67
CA SER A 36 -20.17 1.38 5.23
C SER A 36 -19.56 2.35 6.25
N ARG A 37 -19.75 2.09 7.55
CA ARG A 37 -19.15 2.89 8.62
C ARG A 37 -17.63 2.78 8.63
N LYS A 38 -17.09 1.56 8.47
CA LYS A 38 -15.64 1.33 8.34
C LYS A 38 -15.07 2.06 7.13
N PHE A 39 -15.76 2.01 5.99
CA PHE A 39 -15.38 2.73 4.77
C PHE A 39 -15.27 4.23 5.02
N GLN A 40 -16.33 4.86 5.55
CA GLN A 40 -16.35 6.29 5.85
C GLN A 40 -15.25 6.69 6.84
N LEU A 41 -15.06 5.92 7.92
CA LEU A 41 -14.03 6.18 8.91
C LEU A 41 -12.61 6.11 8.30
N LEU A 42 -12.33 5.08 7.51
CA LEU A 42 -11.05 4.92 6.84
C LEU A 42 -10.80 6.02 5.81
N GLN A 43 -11.81 6.39 5.02
CA GLN A 43 -11.74 7.47 4.04
C GLN A 43 -11.49 8.83 4.70
N GLN A 44 -12.24 9.16 5.76
CA GLN A 44 -12.05 10.41 6.49
C GLN A 44 -10.66 10.47 7.13
N SER A 45 -10.28 9.41 7.83
CA SER A 45 -8.99 9.38 8.54
C SER A 45 -7.78 9.42 7.60
N ILE A 46 -7.85 8.83 6.41
CA ILE A 46 -6.76 8.98 5.44
C ILE A 46 -6.72 10.41 4.89
N SER A 47 -7.87 11.02 4.59
CA SER A 47 -7.94 12.41 4.17
C SER A 47 -7.27 13.33 5.19
N ASP A 48 -7.60 13.15 6.47
CA ASP A 48 -7.00 13.92 7.57
C ASP A 48 -5.50 13.62 7.72
N THR A 49 -5.07 12.38 7.48
CA THR A 49 -3.65 12.01 7.51
C THR A 49 -2.86 12.65 6.37
N LEU A 50 -3.44 12.69 5.17
CA LEU A 50 -2.82 13.27 3.98
C LEU A 50 -2.57 14.77 4.13
N THR A 51 -3.25 15.49 5.03
CA THR A 51 -2.88 16.89 5.33
C THR A 51 -1.44 17.04 5.80
N ARG A 52 -0.91 16.05 6.54
CA ARG A 52 0.49 16.01 7.00
C ARG A 52 1.39 15.33 5.98
N PHE A 53 0.84 14.36 5.24
CA PHE A 53 1.52 13.64 4.16
C PHE A 53 1.19 14.24 2.78
N TYR A 54 1.07 15.57 2.70
CA TYR A 54 0.52 16.28 1.54
C TYR A 54 1.18 15.96 0.19
N PRO A 55 2.49 15.62 0.08
CA PRO A 55 3.04 15.23 -1.21
C PRO A 55 2.38 13.98 -1.80
N LEU A 56 1.82 13.09 -0.96
CA LEU A 56 1.12 11.88 -1.40
C LEU A 56 -0.27 12.18 -1.99
N ALA A 57 -0.83 13.36 -1.74
CA ALA A 57 -2.04 13.85 -2.40
C ALA A 57 -1.76 14.56 -3.72
N GLY A 58 -0.49 14.70 -4.12
CA GLY A 58 -0.06 15.37 -5.34
C GLY A 58 0.09 14.45 -6.56
N ARG A 59 0.76 14.96 -7.60
CA ARG A 59 1.13 14.21 -8.81
C ARG A 59 2.60 14.37 -9.16
N LEU A 60 3.18 13.34 -9.77
CA LEU A 60 4.50 13.46 -10.38
C LEU A 60 4.39 14.36 -11.61
N LEU A 61 5.11 15.49 -11.60
CA LEU A 61 5.22 16.37 -12.76
C LEU A 61 6.31 15.87 -13.72
N ASP A 62 7.36 15.28 -13.16
CA ASP A 62 8.49 14.69 -13.88
C ASP A 62 9.09 13.54 -13.07
N ALA A 63 10.30 13.09 -13.43
CA ALA A 63 10.98 11.97 -12.76
C ALA A 63 11.42 12.26 -11.31
N SER A 64 11.43 13.52 -10.88
CA SER A 64 12.05 14.02 -9.64
C SER A 64 11.21 15.05 -8.87
N THR A 65 10.12 15.53 -9.46
CA THR A 65 9.28 16.60 -8.91
C THR A 65 7.87 16.12 -8.65
N ILE A 66 7.36 16.42 -7.46
CA ILE A 66 5.96 16.21 -7.09
C ILE A 66 5.28 17.58 -7.06
N GLY A 67 4.25 17.75 -7.87
CA GLY A 67 3.32 18.88 -7.75
C GLY A 67 2.36 18.58 -6.61
N CYS A 68 2.44 19.36 -5.53
CA CYS A 68 1.51 19.26 -4.40
C CYS A 68 0.23 20.04 -4.75
N ASN A 69 -0.58 19.46 -5.64
CA ASN A 69 -1.77 20.08 -6.22
C ASN A 69 -3.10 19.59 -5.62
N ASP A 70 -3.04 18.78 -4.57
CA ASP A 70 -4.19 18.21 -3.87
C ASP A 70 -5.18 17.43 -4.77
N ASP A 71 -4.72 16.88 -5.89
CA ASP A 71 -5.52 15.99 -6.76
C ASP A 71 -6.00 14.72 -6.05
N GLY A 72 -5.44 14.43 -4.87
CA GLY A 72 -5.85 13.34 -3.99
C GLY A 72 -5.50 11.95 -4.53
N GLY A 73 -5.95 10.92 -3.83
CA GLY A 73 -5.82 9.53 -4.25
C GLY A 73 -7.18 8.86 -4.37
N PHE A 74 -7.22 7.69 -5.00
CA PHE A 74 -8.46 6.91 -5.09
C PHE A 74 -8.69 6.11 -3.81
N PHE A 75 -9.90 6.17 -3.26
CA PHE A 75 -10.34 5.30 -2.17
C PHE A 75 -11.49 4.42 -2.68
N ILE A 76 -11.22 3.13 -2.85
CA ILE A 76 -12.05 2.21 -3.63
C ILE A 76 -12.73 1.20 -2.70
N GLU A 77 -14.04 1.04 -2.86
CA GLU A 77 -14.81 -0.05 -2.25
C GLU A 77 -14.88 -1.23 -3.23
N ALA A 78 -14.63 -2.45 -2.74
CA ALA A 78 -14.88 -3.66 -3.50
C ALA A 78 -15.49 -4.77 -2.64
N ARG A 79 -16.05 -5.79 -3.30
CA ARG A 79 -16.67 -6.96 -2.65
C ARG A 79 -16.15 -8.24 -3.29
N CYS A 80 -15.93 -9.24 -2.45
CA CYS A 80 -15.53 -10.59 -2.82
C CYS A 80 -16.57 -11.57 -2.28
N ASP A 81 -17.17 -12.35 -3.17
CA ASP A 81 -18.21 -13.31 -2.80
C ASP A 81 -17.67 -14.57 -2.09
N SER A 82 -16.34 -14.70 -2.00
CA SER A 82 -15.66 -15.78 -1.28
C SER A 82 -15.48 -15.44 0.21
N PRO A 83 -15.47 -16.44 1.12
CA PRO A 83 -14.92 -16.28 2.45
C PRO A 83 -13.43 -15.91 2.40
N LEU A 84 -12.98 -15.12 3.37
CA LEU A 84 -11.57 -14.73 3.51
C LEU A 84 -10.64 -15.94 3.70
N SER A 85 -11.06 -16.95 4.47
CA SER A 85 -10.30 -18.19 4.69
C SER A 85 -10.00 -18.91 3.38
N ASP A 86 -11.01 -19.01 2.51
CA ASP A 86 -10.94 -19.74 1.25
C ASP A 86 -10.01 -19.01 0.29
N PHE A 87 -10.11 -17.68 0.24
CA PHE A 87 -9.18 -16.83 -0.49
C PHE A 87 -7.74 -17.02 -0.02
N LEU A 88 -7.48 -16.92 1.29
CA LEU A 88 -6.13 -17.07 1.86
C LEU A 88 -5.55 -18.49 1.66
N SER A 89 -6.40 -19.52 1.63
CA SER A 89 -5.97 -20.91 1.39
C SER A 89 -5.49 -21.16 -0.03
N LYS A 90 -5.99 -20.38 -0.99
CA LYS A 90 -5.67 -20.47 -2.42
C LYS A 90 -4.73 -19.37 -2.88
N LEU A 91 -4.30 -18.50 -1.96
CA LEU A 91 -3.55 -17.30 -2.26
C LEU A 91 -2.25 -17.64 -3.01
N ASN A 92 -2.21 -17.20 -4.25
CA ASN A 92 -1.02 -17.15 -5.10
C ASN A 92 -0.86 -15.73 -5.67
N PHE A 93 0.24 -15.46 -6.35
CA PHE A 93 0.52 -14.12 -6.90
C PHE A 93 -0.53 -13.68 -7.93
N GLU A 94 -1.00 -14.58 -8.80
CA GLU A 94 -2.03 -14.29 -9.81
C GLU A 94 -3.39 -13.89 -9.19
N THR A 95 -3.78 -14.55 -8.09
CA THR A 95 -5.00 -14.21 -7.35
C THR A 95 -4.85 -12.94 -6.53
N LEU A 96 -3.62 -12.60 -6.10
CA LEU A 96 -3.35 -11.37 -5.38
C LEU A 96 -3.47 -10.16 -6.32
N ASP A 97 -3.03 -10.29 -7.57
CA ASP A 97 -3.13 -9.24 -8.59
C ASP A 97 -4.57 -8.76 -8.83
N GLN A 98 -5.58 -9.62 -8.61
CA GLN A 98 -7.00 -9.25 -8.72
C GLN A 98 -7.48 -8.30 -7.60
N PHE A 99 -6.73 -8.19 -6.50
CA PHE A 99 -7.05 -7.34 -5.35
C PHE A 99 -6.17 -6.07 -5.34
N LEU A 100 -5.43 -5.86 -6.44
CA LEU A 100 -4.51 -4.77 -6.65
C LEU A 100 -4.97 -4.01 -7.91
N PRO A 101 -4.78 -2.69 -7.98
CA PRO A 101 -5.04 -1.96 -9.23
C PRO A 101 -4.18 -2.59 -10.32
N ALA A 102 -4.83 -3.07 -11.38
CA ALA A 102 -4.15 -3.71 -12.48
C ALA A 102 -3.08 -2.77 -13.05
N THR A 103 -1.98 -3.36 -13.48
CA THR A 103 -0.85 -2.67 -14.11
C THR A 103 -1.09 -2.42 -15.60
N ASP A 104 -2.33 -2.55 -16.07
CA ASP A 104 -2.68 -2.23 -17.44
C ASP A 104 -2.67 -0.71 -17.68
N PRO A 105 -2.46 -0.27 -18.93
CA PRO A 105 -2.36 1.15 -19.26
C PRO A 105 -3.60 1.97 -18.88
N GLU A 106 -4.78 1.36 -18.78
CA GLU A 106 -6.04 2.04 -18.47
C GLU A 106 -6.17 2.32 -16.96
N THR A 107 -5.63 1.45 -16.10
CA THR A 107 -5.68 1.59 -14.64
C THR A 107 -4.36 2.07 -14.01
N LEU A 108 -3.35 2.38 -14.82
CA LEU A 108 -2.04 2.82 -14.36
C LEU A 108 -2.11 4.04 -13.41
N GLU A 109 -3.04 4.97 -13.63
CA GLU A 109 -3.24 6.12 -12.74
C GLU A 109 -3.76 5.71 -11.34
N LEU A 110 -4.65 4.71 -11.26
CA LEU A 110 -5.10 4.13 -9.98
C LEU A 110 -3.92 3.52 -9.23
N SER A 111 -2.99 2.90 -9.96
CA SER A 111 -1.84 2.23 -9.40
C SER A 111 -0.86 3.21 -8.70
N LYS A 112 -0.80 4.47 -9.15
CA LYS A 112 0.13 5.50 -8.63
C LYS A 112 -0.26 6.07 -7.25
N GLY A 113 -1.50 5.87 -6.82
CA GLY A 113 -2.00 6.32 -5.53
C GLY A 113 -3.45 5.89 -5.30
N SER A 114 -3.63 4.69 -4.76
CA SER A 114 -4.95 4.20 -4.38
C SER A 114 -4.94 3.33 -3.14
N MET A 115 -6.10 3.29 -2.50
CA MET A 115 -6.37 2.49 -1.31
C MET A 115 -7.69 1.78 -1.51
N TRP A 116 -7.73 0.50 -1.18
CA TRP A 116 -8.88 -0.36 -1.42
C TRP A 116 -9.36 -0.94 -0.11
N LEU A 117 -10.67 -0.91 0.10
CA LEU A 117 -11.34 -1.63 1.17
C LEU A 117 -12.24 -2.69 0.54
N ILE A 118 -11.91 -3.96 0.79
CA ILE A 118 -12.54 -5.10 0.15
C ILE A 118 -13.29 -5.92 1.20
N LYS A 119 -14.59 -6.13 1.01
CA LYS A 119 -15.44 -6.95 1.89
C LYS A 119 -15.53 -8.38 1.38
N PHE A 120 -15.29 -9.37 2.23
CA PHE A 120 -15.53 -10.78 1.95
C PHE A 120 -16.93 -11.20 2.40
N SER A 121 -17.48 -12.26 1.82
CA SER A 121 -18.83 -12.75 2.16
C SER A 121 -18.96 -13.21 3.62
N CYS A 122 -17.85 -13.61 4.26
CA CYS A 122 -17.80 -13.92 5.69
C CYS A 122 -17.74 -12.68 6.61
N GLY A 123 -17.72 -11.46 6.06
CA GLY A 123 -17.56 -10.21 6.82
C GLY A 123 -16.10 -9.83 7.12
N GLY A 124 -15.13 -10.68 6.76
CA GLY A 124 -13.71 -10.31 6.76
C GLY A 124 -13.44 -9.18 5.77
N THR A 125 -12.35 -8.44 5.99
CA THR A 125 -12.01 -7.28 5.15
C THR A 125 -10.54 -7.26 4.78
N THR A 126 -10.22 -6.72 3.60
CA THR A 126 -8.85 -6.40 3.20
C THR A 126 -8.70 -4.91 3.02
N VAL A 127 -7.59 -4.36 3.52
CA VAL A 127 -7.11 -3.01 3.17
C VAL A 127 -5.90 -3.17 2.27
N SER A 128 -5.99 -2.69 1.04
CA SER A 128 -4.85 -2.66 0.10
C SER A 128 -4.38 -1.23 -0.14
N VAL A 129 -3.07 -1.03 -0.27
CA VAL A 129 -2.45 0.26 -0.54
C VAL A 129 -1.51 0.11 -1.74
N SER A 130 -1.69 0.96 -2.75
CA SER A 130 -0.83 1.08 -3.92
C SER A 130 -0.23 2.48 -3.98
N LEU A 131 1.09 2.58 -3.88
CA LEU A 131 1.83 3.86 -3.92
C LEU A 131 3.05 3.75 -4.82
N SER A 132 3.35 4.82 -5.55
CA SER A 132 4.54 4.88 -6.40
C SER A 132 5.84 4.78 -5.58
N HIS A 133 6.69 3.81 -5.92
CA HIS A 133 8.01 3.66 -5.28
C HIS A 133 8.96 4.84 -5.55
N LYS A 134 8.64 5.68 -6.54
CA LYS A 134 9.38 6.92 -6.75
C LYS A 134 9.23 7.90 -5.58
N ILE A 135 8.13 7.80 -4.84
CA ILE A 135 7.76 8.77 -3.81
C ILE A 135 8.00 8.22 -2.41
N ILE A 136 7.90 6.90 -2.21
CA ILE A 136 7.88 6.30 -0.88
C ILE A 136 8.68 5.00 -0.84
N ASP A 137 9.50 4.82 0.21
CA ASP A 137 10.13 3.56 0.55
C ASP A 137 9.35 2.81 1.65
N ILE A 138 9.82 1.63 2.06
CA ILE A 138 9.16 0.83 3.11
C ILE A 138 9.04 1.59 4.43
N ALA A 139 10.11 2.29 4.85
CA ALA A 139 10.13 2.98 6.13
C ALA A 139 9.10 4.12 6.17
N SER A 140 9.03 4.87 5.06
CA SER A 140 8.06 5.95 4.87
C SER A 140 6.63 5.42 4.77
N LEU A 141 6.42 4.28 4.11
CA LEU A 141 5.11 3.60 4.08
C LEU A 141 4.66 3.19 5.47
N LEU A 142 5.54 2.57 6.27
CA LEU A 142 5.21 2.19 7.65
C LEU A 142 4.88 3.41 8.51
N THR A 143 5.56 4.54 8.26
CA THR A 143 5.31 5.82 8.94
C THR A 143 3.93 6.37 8.59
N LEU A 144 3.55 6.35 7.29
CA LEU A 144 2.21 6.70 6.83
C LEU A 144 1.15 5.81 7.47
N LEU A 145 1.32 4.48 7.41
CA LEU A 145 0.37 3.52 7.97
C LEU A 145 0.19 3.72 9.48
N LYS A 146 1.28 3.95 10.21
CA LYS A 146 1.21 4.24 11.64
C LYS A 146 0.40 5.51 11.92
N SER A 147 0.76 6.63 11.29
CA SER A 147 0.04 7.91 11.44
C SER A 147 -1.43 7.81 11.04
N TRP A 148 -1.73 7.06 9.97
CA TRP A 148 -3.11 6.81 9.52
C TRP A 148 -3.91 6.03 10.56
N THR A 149 -3.36 4.93 11.08
CA THR A 149 -4.06 4.13 12.09
C THR A 149 -4.22 4.86 13.42
N GLU A 150 -3.31 5.76 13.78
CA GLU A 150 -3.45 6.64 14.96
C GLU A 150 -4.58 7.66 14.74
N THR A 151 -4.61 8.30 13.57
CA THR A 151 -5.66 9.25 13.17
C THR A 151 -7.04 8.57 13.14
N CYS A 152 -7.13 7.38 12.56
CA CYS A 152 -8.36 6.59 12.49
C CYS A 152 -8.91 6.21 13.88
N ARG A 153 -8.02 6.04 14.87
CA ARG A 153 -8.39 5.78 16.27
C ARG A 153 -8.70 7.07 17.07
N GLY A 154 -8.53 8.25 16.48
CA GLY A 154 -8.72 9.53 17.15
C GLY A 154 -7.63 9.85 18.17
N LEU A 155 -6.41 9.33 18.00
CA LEU A 155 -5.28 9.62 18.88
C LEU A 155 -4.67 11.00 18.56
N SER A 156 -4.29 11.76 19.59
CA SER A 156 -3.95 13.19 19.47
C SER A 156 -2.51 13.52 19.02
N GLU A 157 -1.61 12.54 18.94
CA GLU A 157 -0.20 12.80 18.60
C GLU A 157 0.24 12.08 17.32
N PRO A 158 -0.15 12.59 16.14
CA PRO A 158 0.24 11.97 14.89
C PRO A 158 1.74 12.21 14.60
N ILE A 159 2.40 11.19 14.07
CA ILE A 159 3.77 11.33 13.55
C ILE A 159 3.77 12.34 12.39
N LEU A 160 4.69 13.32 12.48
CA LEU A 160 4.95 14.29 11.42
C LEU A 160 6.04 13.76 10.48
N PRO A 161 5.75 13.61 9.17
CA PRO A 161 6.78 13.25 8.19
C PRO A 161 7.76 14.40 7.97
N ASN A 162 9.01 14.06 7.65
CA ASN A 162 10.04 15.03 7.29
C ASN A 162 10.35 14.93 5.79
N PHE A 163 10.09 16.00 5.06
CA PHE A 163 10.29 16.08 3.60
C PHE A 163 11.58 16.81 3.18
N THR A 164 12.54 17.02 4.10
CA THR A 164 13.80 17.70 3.80
C THR A 164 14.90 16.79 3.23
N GLY A 165 14.55 15.58 2.79
CA GLY A 165 15.51 14.62 2.21
C GLY A 165 16.30 15.19 1.03
N PHE A 166 15.71 16.08 0.24
CA PHE A 166 16.39 16.77 -0.86
C PHE A 166 17.54 17.69 -0.39
N SER A 167 17.46 18.24 0.82
CA SER A 167 18.54 19.06 1.39
C SER A 167 19.74 18.21 1.79
N LEU A 168 19.50 16.96 2.21
CA LEU A 168 20.56 16.01 2.58
C LEU A 168 21.19 15.35 1.35
N LEU A 169 20.36 15.03 0.37
CA LEU A 169 20.74 14.37 -0.88
C LEU A 169 20.10 15.10 -2.07
N PRO A 170 20.71 16.20 -2.54
CA PRO A 170 20.19 16.99 -3.64
C PRO A 170 19.97 16.15 -4.90
N PRO A 171 18.86 16.37 -5.63
CA PRO A 171 18.65 15.75 -6.93
C PRO A 171 19.84 15.99 -7.86
N LYS A 172 20.22 14.96 -8.61
CA LYS A 172 21.16 15.08 -9.72
C LYS A 172 20.50 14.51 -10.96
N GLU A 173 20.74 15.14 -12.11
CA GLU A 173 20.41 14.51 -13.38
C GLU A 173 21.25 13.25 -13.52
N ILE A 174 20.59 12.12 -13.72
CA ILE A 174 21.24 10.83 -13.95
C ILE A 174 21.04 10.49 -15.43
N PRO A 175 22.06 10.69 -16.28
CA PRO A 175 21.93 10.36 -17.70
C PRO A 175 21.73 8.85 -17.86
N GLY A 176 20.61 8.46 -18.47
CA GLY A 176 20.51 7.17 -19.14
C GLY A 176 20.44 5.91 -18.29
N MET A 177 19.91 5.95 -17.06
CA MET A 177 19.53 4.70 -16.38
C MET A 177 18.16 4.19 -16.88
N SER A 178 18.04 4.02 -18.20
CA SER A 178 16.99 3.20 -18.83
C SER A 178 17.39 1.73 -18.72
N ALA A 179 17.54 1.24 -17.50
CA ALA A 179 17.71 -0.18 -17.24
C ALA A 179 16.42 -0.71 -16.58
N SER A 180 15.27 -0.50 -17.23
CA SER A 180 14.20 -1.49 -17.07
C SER A 180 14.72 -2.75 -17.77
N VAL A 181 15.40 -3.63 -17.03
CA VAL A 181 15.61 -4.98 -17.54
C VAL A 181 14.22 -5.57 -17.63
N LYS A 182 13.64 -5.57 -18.84
CA LYS A 182 12.38 -6.25 -19.14
C LYS A 182 12.65 -7.75 -19.10
N ILE A 183 12.82 -8.26 -17.89
CA ILE A 183 12.89 -9.69 -17.64
C ILE A 183 11.45 -10.20 -17.79
N SER A 184 11.18 -11.01 -18.81
CA SER A 184 9.86 -11.64 -18.98
C SER A 184 9.51 -12.41 -17.70
N GLY A 185 8.43 -12.01 -17.03
CA GLY A 185 7.97 -12.60 -15.78
C GLY A 185 7.66 -14.09 -15.90
N ASP A 186 7.30 -14.56 -17.09
CA ASP A 186 6.91 -15.93 -17.41
C ASP A 186 8.02 -16.97 -17.15
N LYS A 187 9.27 -16.54 -16.97
CA LYS A 187 10.40 -17.42 -16.63
C LYS A 187 10.62 -17.59 -15.13
N PHE A 188 9.88 -16.86 -14.30
CA PHE A 188 10.08 -16.81 -12.85
C PHE A 188 8.85 -17.35 -12.14
N LYS A 189 9.08 -18.28 -11.20
CA LYS A 189 8.06 -18.68 -10.23
C LYS A 189 8.35 -17.97 -8.92
N ILE A 190 7.36 -17.28 -8.39
CA ILE A 190 7.43 -16.66 -7.08
C ILE A 190 6.73 -17.58 -6.08
N GLY A 191 7.32 -17.79 -4.91
CA GLY A 191 6.80 -18.67 -3.86
C GLY A 191 7.02 -18.09 -2.48
N ARG A 192 6.15 -18.45 -1.53
CA ARG A 192 6.26 -18.03 -0.12
C ARG A 192 6.93 -19.12 0.69
N PHE A 193 8.13 -18.85 1.19
CA PHE A 193 8.83 -19.72 2.14
C PHE A 193 8.56 -19.24 3.56
N VAL A 194 8.01 -20.12 4.41
CA VAL A 194 7.72 -19.82 5.82
C VAL A 194 8.77 -20.50 6.69
N ILE A 195 9.56 -19.71 7.40
CA ILE A 195 10.54 -20.21 8.38
C ILE A 195 9.91 -20.07 9.76
N SER A 196 9.61 -21.20 10.41
CA SER A 196 9.00 -21.20 11.74
C SER A 196 9.96 -20.70 12.82
N ALA A 197 9.42 -20.25 13.95
CA ALA A 197 10.23 -19.85 15.10
C ALA A 197 11.16 -20.98 15.60
N SER A 198 10.67 -22.23 15.61
CA SER A 198 11.49 -23.41 15.93
C SER A 198 12.65 -23.56 14.95
N LYS A 199 12.39 -23.37 13.64
CA LYS A 199 13.43 -23.49 12.63
C LYS A 199 14.47 -22.37 12.71
N ILE A 200 14.04 -21.16 13.05
CA ILE A 200 14.95 -20.04 13.32
C ILE A 200 15.86 -20.36 14.52
N ALA A 201 15.30 -20.94 15.59
CA ALA A 201 16.08 -21.34 16.76
C ALA A 201 17.14 -22.40 16.40
N GLU A 202 16.75 -23.45 15.68
CA GLU A 202 17.68 -24.47 15.18
C GLU A 202 18.80 -23.89 14.29
N LEU A 203 18.48 -22.89 13.45
CA LEU A 203 19.47 -22.25 12.58
C LEU A 203 20.47 -21.39 13.38
N ARG A 204 20.01 -20.74 14.45
CA ARG A 204 20.88 -19.93 15.31
C ARG A 204 21.91 -20.76 16.08
N GLU A 205 21.56 -21.98 16.47
CA GLU A 205 22.48 -22.90 17.16
C GLU A 205 23.58 -23.47 16.24
N LYS A 206 23.44 -23.32 14.92
CA LYS A 206 24.40 -23.78 13.91
C LYS A 206 25.35 -22.68 13.41
N LEU A 207 25.20 -21.46 13.92
CA LEU A 207 26.09 -20.31 13.67
C LEU A 207 27.16 -20.25 14.76
#